data_AF-A0A914UJZ6-F1
#
_entry.id   AF-A0A914UJZ6-F1
#
_cell.length_a   1.000
_cell.length_b   1.000
_cell.length_c   1.000
_cell.angle_alpha   90.00
_cell.angle_beta   90.00
_cell.angle_gamma   90.00
#
_symmetry.space_group_name_H-M   'P 1'
#
loop_
_entity.id
_entity.type
_entity.pdbx_description
1 polymer ?
#
loop_
_entity_poly.entity_id
_entity_poly.type
_entity_poly.pdbx_seq_one_letter_code
_entity_poly.pdbx_strand_id
1 'polypeptide(L)'
;MSNSSYLLDFYGPSSKYFAVFIASSSIFIVASNSLFLALLMFSPELRSNKANWFLFAFGLSDWLHGCSHFIEALALWNGTINHRDLCTFAGHFVVISGVVSFGFPPMIATHRYYSLNNETDMRTGSCGFRMRAICADRYVLHLIIGWYIIVVIANVPLILGNSFGEDPSGFCLLRRFETPPLLIYYLATAINTVVLSLSITGLYYYKLSKWMKEHQNQLQNIARNSTSEAYTVTKELMRLMRFISILPVLTSTPVALLTAGQMILPITPMWINRIFSACYMFTPCVTPWLTIFFVRPFRNRFIKMYAIDRWYQIRGLPLLPLQLIQPTFNALIRHPPKGRKCQPFRAKIMKFARYMCRYWLKHAPMWNHFDHAGPRTTNAVEGYHNGLRVVTAQHSMISSFLRKLRQLHDKHLTRLTQLAVLEGKGKAKLPRYVKLNARIEAAKARLLEDLHNRQRFSIMENTSNKTPATIIGEYLCYVSWLLGF
;
A
#
# COMPACT_ATOMS: atom_id res chain seq x y z
N MET A 1 35.52 -25.93 -42.15
CA MET A 1 34.95 -26.60 -40.96
C MET A 1 33.82 -25.74 -40.44
N SER A 2 32.59 -26.27 -40.47
CA SER A 2 31.35 -25.55 -40.18
C SER A 2 31.18 -25.28 -38.69
N ASN A 3 31.10 -24.00 -38.30
CA ASN A 3 30.79 -23.53 -36.93
C ASN A 3 29.37 -23.90 -36.43
N SER A 4 28.67 -24.83 -37.09
CA SER A 4 27.29 -25.21 -36.77
C SER A 4 27.18 -26.16 -35.56
N SER A 5 28.25 -26.85 -35.17
CA SER A 5 28.21 -27.79 -34.04
C SER A 5 28.27 -27.11 -32.66
N TYR A 6 28.79 -25.88 -32.57
CA TYR A 6 28.78 -25.14 -31.30
C TYR A 6 27.41 -24.57 -30.95
N LEU A 7 26.53 -24.31 -31.92
CA LEU A 7 25.22 -23.69 -31.68
C LEU A 7 24.18 -24.63 -31.03
N LEU A 8 24.35 -25.95 -31.15
CA LEU A 8 23.39 -26.94 -30.61
C LEU A 8 23.49 -27.14 -29.10
N ASP A 9 24.65 -26.88 -28.48
CA ASP A 9 24.80 -26.95 -27.02
C ASP A 9 24.27 -25.70 -26.28
N PHE A 10 23.97 -24.61 -27.00
CA PHE A 10 23.43 -23.36 -26.39
C PHE A 10 21.97 -23.49 -25.94
N TYR A 11 21.20 -24.39 -26.59
CA TYR A 11 19.82 -24.71 -26.20
C TYR A 11 19.73 -25.89 -25.23
N GLY A 12 20.80 -26.15 -24.48
CA GLY A 12 20.80 -27.14 -23.41
C GLY A 12 19.75 -26.84 -22.32
N PRO A 13 19.48 -27.79 -21.42
CA PRO A 13 18.47 -27.67 -20.35
C PRO A 13 18.57 -26.36 -19.54
N SER A 14 19.78 -25.80 -19.41
CA SER A 14 20.05 -24.56 -18.67
C SER A 14 19.29 -23.34 -19.21
N SER A 15 19.05 -23.20 -20.52
CA SER A 15 18.33 -22.07 -21.10
C SER A 15 16.84 -22.13 -20.76
N LYS A 16 16.24 -23.32 -20.79
CA LYS A 16 14.84 -23.55 -20.40
C LYS A 16 14.59 -23.25 -18.92
N TYR A 17 15.49 -23.70 -18.03
CA TYR A 17 15.37 -23.36 -16.60
C TYR A 17 15.44 -21.86 -16.37
N PHE A 18 16.32 -21.19 -17.09
CA PHE A 18 16.47 -19.75 -16.98
C PHE A 18 15.26 -18.99 -17.57
N ALA A 19 14.69 -19.45 -18.68
CA ALA A 19 13.44 -18.92 -19.21
C ALA A 19 12.28 -19.05 -18.19
N VAL A 20 12.16 -20.18 -17.50
CA VAL A 20 11.17 -20.37 -16.42
C VAL A 20 11.41 -19.40 -15.26
N PHE A 21 12.67 -19.15 -14.91
CA PHE A 21 13.02 -18.17 -13.89
C PHE A 21 12.59 -16.75 -14.29
N ILE A 22 12.86 -16.32 -15.53
CA ILE A 22 12.43 -15.00 -16.03
C ILE A 22 10.91 -14.94 -16.05
N ALA A 23 10.23 -15.96 -16.61
CA ALA A 23 8.77 -15.99 -16.69
C ALA A 23 8.11 -15.88 -15.30
N SER A 24 8.60 -16.65 -14.31
CA SER A 24 8.07 -16.62 -12.95
C SER A 24 8.33 -15.27 -12.25
N SER A 25 9.52 -14.70 -12.43
CA SER A 25 9.86 -13.36 -11.93
C SER A 25 8.98 -12.28 -12.57
N SER A 26 8.77 -12.32 -13.89
CA SER A 26 7.89 -11.42 -14.61
C SER A 26 6.44 -11.50 -14.15
N ILE A 27 5.90 -12.71 -13.96
CA ILE A 27 4.54 -12.90 -13.41
C ILE A 27 4.46 -12.25 -12.03
N PHE A 28 5.48 -12.43 -11.18
CA PHE A 28 5.52 -11.82 -9.86
C PHE A 28 5.59 -10.29 -9.92
N ILE A 29 6.42 -9.72 -10.80
CA ILE A 29 6.52 -8.27 -11.03
C ILE A 29 5.17 -7.71 -11.47
N VAL A 30 4.55 -8.31 -12.48
CA VAL A 30 3.26 -7.87 -13.04
C VAL A 30 2.17 -7.96 -11.96
N ALA A 31 2.09 -9.06 -11.21
CA ALA A 31 1.09 -9.21 -10.16
C ALA A 31 1.29 -8.19 -9.01
N SER A 32 2.53 -8.02 -8.55
CA SER A 32 2.87 -7.09 -7.46
C SER A 32 2.60 -5.64 -7.83
N ASN A 33 2.99 -5.24 -9.05
CA ASN A 33 2.76 -3.88 -9.53
C ASN A 33 1.29 -3.63 -9.91
N SER A 34 0.57 -4.61 -10.48
CA SER A 34 -0.88 -4.49 -10.71
C SER A 34 -1.63 -4.22 -9.41
N LEU A 35 -1.24 -4.92 -8.34
CA LEU A 35 -1.81 -4.74 -7.01
C LEU A 35 -1.50 -3.35 -6.44
N PHE A 36 -0.26 -2.90 -6.57
CA PHE A 36 0.18 -1.59 -6.14
C PHE A 36 -0.53 -0.45 -6.89
N LEU A 37 -0.65 -0.56 -8.20
CA LEU A 37 -1.39 0.37 -9.05
C LEU A 37 -2.87 0.39 -8.71
N ALA A 38 -3.47 -0.78 -8.45
CA ALA A 38 -4.86 -0.87 -7.99
C ALA A 38 -5.07 -0.15 -6.66
N LEU A 39 -4.14 -0.29 -5.69
CA LEU A 39 -4.23 0.46 -4.42
C LEU A 39 -4.22 1.97 -4.63
N LEU A 40 -3.34 2.45 -5.51
CA LEU A 40 -3.25 3.87 -5.85
C LEU A 40 -4.51 4.39 -6.55
N MET A 41 -5.01 3.65 -7.53
CA MET A 41 -6.17 4.04 -8.33
C MET A 41 -7.46 4.01 -7.50
N PHE A 42 -7.68 2.95 -6.73
CA PHE A 42 -8.94 2.72 -6.01
C PHE A 42 -8.99 3.33 -4.60
N SER A 43 -7.90 3.96 -4.13
CA SER A 43 -7.90 4.70 -2.85
C SER A 43 -7.91 6.21 -3.08
N PRO A 44 -9.07 6.90 -2.97
CA PRO A 44 -9.15 8.36 -3.18
C PRO A 44 -8.17 9.16 -2.32
N GLU A 45 -7.88 8.67 -1.11
CA GLU A 45 -6.96 9.32 -0.17
C GLU A 45 -5.49 9.17 -0.57
N LEU A 46 -5.13 8.09 -1.28
CA LEU A 46 -3.80 7.97 -1.86
C LEU A 46 -3.71 8.80 -3.15
N ARG A 47 -4.77 8.83 -3.96
CA ARG A 47 -4.82 9.57 -5.22
C ARG A 47 -4.76 11.09 -5.04
N SER A 48 -5.30 11.62 -3.94
CA SER A 48 -5.29 13.04 -3.65
C SER A 48 -3.89 13.59 -3.36
N ASN A 49 -2.94 12.74 -2.97
CA ASN A 49 -1.55 13.14 -2.78
C ASN A 49 -0.82 13.17 -4.13
N LYS A 50 -0.49 14.36 -4.62
CA LYS A 50 0.13 14.55 -5.94
C LYS A 50 1.44 13.77 -6.11
N ALA A 51 2.22 13.61 -5.04
CA ALA A 51 3.47 12.85 -5.09
C ALA A 51 3.25 11.36 -5.37
N ASN A 52 2.05 10.83 -5.13
CA ASN A 52 1.72 9.45 -5.43
C ASN A 52 1.50 9.20 -6.94
N TRP A 53 1.37 10.24 -7.77
CA TRP A 53 1.38 10.07 -9.24
C TRP A 53 2.76 9.69 -9.78
N PHE A 54 3.83 10.17 -9.15
CA PHE A 54 5.18 9.68 -9.47
C PHE A 54 5.35 8.21 -9.08
N LEU A 55 4.78 7.80 -7.94
CA LEU A 55 4.74 6.38 -7.55
C LEU A 55 3.89 5.54 -8.50
N PHE A 56 2.78 6.10 -9.01
CA PHE A 56 1.95 5.44 -10.03
C PHE A 56 2.74 5.24 -11.31
N ALA A 57 3.40 6.28 -11.83
CA ALA A 57 4.22 6.17 -13.03
C ALA A 57 5.40 5.21 -12.84
N PHE A 58 6.02 5.22 -11.67
CA PHE A 58 7.08 4.28 -11.33
C PHE A 58 6.58 2.83 -11.29
N GLY A 59 5.44 2.57 -10.64
CA GLY A 59 4.81 1.24 -10.62
C GLY A 59 4.31 0.79 -12.01
N LEU A 60 3.88 1.73 -12.87
CA LEU A 60 3.49 1.45 -14.25
C LEU A 60 4.71 1.07 -15.10
N SER A 61 5.85 1.74 -14.90
CA SER A 61 7.12 1.37 -15.51
C SER A 61 7.52 -0.06 -15.14
N ASP A 62 7.53 -0.36 -13.85
CA ASP A 62 7.87 -1.70 -13.34
C ASP A 62 6.89 -2.77 -13.86
N TRP A 63 5.61 -2.41 -14.02
CA TRP A 63 4.61 -3.30 -14.63
C TRP A 63 4.92 -3.60 -16.10
N LEU A 64 5.21 -2.56 -16.90
CA LEU A 64 5.61 -2.71 -18.30
C LEU A 64 6.92 -3.50 -18.43
N HIS A 65 7.85 -3.29 -17.50
CA HIS A 65 9.10 -4.04 -17.40
C HIS A 65 8.85 -5.54 -17.25
N GLY A 66 7.97 -5.92 -16.30
CA GLY A 66 7.57 -7.32 -16.09
C GLY A 66 6.92 -7.93 -17.33
N CYS A 67 6.01 -7.21 -18.00
CA CYS A 67 5.38 -7.66 -19.25
C CYS A 67 6.41 -7.92 -20.35
N SER A 68 7.40 -7.05 -20.49
CA SER A 68 8.43 -7.13 -21.54
C SER A 68 9.31 -8.35 -21.34
N HIS A 69 9.77 -8.59 -20.10
CA HIS A 69 10.53 -9.80 -19.78
C HIS A 69 9.70 -11.08 -19.87
N PHE A 70 8.38 -11.01 -19.68
CA PHE A 70 7.53 -12.19 -19.90
C PHE A 70 7.51 -12.59 -21.37
N ILE A 71 7.41 -11.62 -22.29
CA ILE A 71 7.50 -11.85 -23.74
C ILE A 71 8.86 -12.44 -24.10
N GLU A 72 9.94 -11.89 -23.54
CA GLU A 72 11.29 -12.41 -23.71
C GLU A 72 11.45 -13.85 -23.21
N ALA A 73 10.87 -14.17 -22.05
CA ALA A 73 10.90 -15.53 -21.50
C ALA A 73 10.15 -16.54 -22.40
N LEU A 74 9.02 -16.15 -22.99
CA LEU A 74 8.30 -16.97 -23.96
C LEU A 74 9.12 -17.17 -25.25
N ALA A 75 9.79 -16.12 -25.69
CA ALA A 75 10.66 -16.16 -26.86
C ALA A 75 11.83 -17.14 -26.64
N LEU A 76 12.49 -17.03 -25.49
CA LEU A 76 13.54 -17.96 -25.01
C LEU A 76 13.05 -19.40 -24.91
N TRP A 77 11.84 -19.62 -24.38
CA TRP A 77 11.28 -20.96 -24.16
C TRP A 77 11.02 -21.71 -25.47
N ASN A 78 10.50 -21.01 -26.47
CA ASN A 78 10.12 -21.61 -27.75
C ASN A 78 11.33 -21.89 -28.67
N GLY A 79 12.52 -21.36 -28.36
CA GLY A 79 13.72 -21.54 -29.19
C GLY A 79 13.58 -20.97 -30.61
N THR A 80 12.56 -20.14 -30.83
CA THR A 80 12.21 -19.57 -32.14
C THR A 80 12.06 -18.06 -32.00
N ILE A 81 13.17 -17.35 -31.79
CA ILE A 81 13.22 -15.92 -32.04
C ILE A 81 13.62 -15.69 -33.51
N ASN A 82 12.89 -16.30 -34.46
CA ASN A 82 13.04 -15.93 -35.87
C ASN A 82 12.35 -14.59 -36.20
N HIS A 83 11.72 -13.94 -35.23
CA HIS A 83 11.21 -12.58 -35.38
C HIS A 83 12.19 -11.59 -34.77
N ARG A 84 13.17 -11.17 -35.58
CA ARG A 84 14.04 -10.00 -35.32
C ARG A 84 13.24 -8.81 -34.78
N ASP A 85 12.01 -8.64 -35.27
CA ASP A 85 11.09 -7.58 -34.85
C ASP A 85 10.59 -7.76 -33.42
N LEU A 86 10.26 -8.99 -33.00
CA LEU A 86 9.84 -9.28 -31.62
C LEU A 86 11.00 -9.06 -30.65
N CYS A 87 12.21 -9.44 -31.05
CA CYS A 87 13.41 -9.24 -30.24
C CYS A 87 13.76 -7.75 -30.09
N THR A 88 13.66 -7.01 -31.19
CA THR A 88 13.80 -5.55 -31.23
C THR A 88 12.75 -4.89 -30.35
N PHE A 89 11.50 -5.30 -30.46
CA PHE A 89 10.41 -4.77 -29.66
C PHE A 89 10.62 -5.04 -28.16
N ALA A 90 10.85 -6.30 -27.77
CA ALA A 90 11.02 -6.69 -26.37
C ALA A 90 12.25 -6.04 -25.74
N GLY A 91 13.41 -6.11 -26.41
CA GLY A 91 14.65 -5.47 -25.92
C GLY A 91 14.50 -3.96 -25.78
N HIS A 92 13.82 -3.31 -26.72
CA HIS A 92 13.57 -1.87 -26.65
C HIS A 92 12.67 -1.49 -25.46
N PHE A 93 11.60 -2.24 -25.21
CA PHE A 93 10.73 -2.03 -24.06
C PHE A 93 11.43 -2.31 -22.73
N VAL A 94 12.30 -3.33 -22.66
CA VAL A 94 13.15 -3.60 -21.48
C VAL A 94 14.06 -2.41 -21.19
N VAL A 95 14.69 -1.82 -22.22
CA VAL A 95 15.53 -0.63 -22.06
C VAL A 95 14.70 0.59 -21.62
N ILE A 96 13.57 0.87 -22.28
CA ILE A 96 12.69 1.99 -21.89
C ILE A 96 12.28 1.84 -20.43
N SER A 97 11.64 0.73 -20.08
CA SER A 97 11.13 0.50 -18.72
C SER A 97 12.26 0.51 -17.69
N GLY A 98 13.42 -0.01 -18.04
CA GLY A 98 14.64 0.09 -17.26
C GLY A 98 15.04 1.53 -16.95
N VAL A 99 15.30 2.32 -17.98
CA VAL A 99 15.70 3.75 -17.84
C VAL A 99 14.64 4.53 -17.07
N VAL A 100 13.36 4.25 -17.33
CA VAL A 100 12.24 4.84 -16.58
C VAL A 100 12.36 4.52 -15.09
N SER A 101 12.53 3.26 -14.73
CA SER A 101 12.64 2.83 -13.34
C SER A 101 13.85 3.45 -12.60
N PHE A 102 14.90 3.88 -13.32
CA PHE A 102 16.02 4.62 -12.72
C PHE A 102 15.84 6.14 -12.67
N GLY A 103 15.08 6.72 -13.61
CA GLY A 103 14.82 8.15 -13.69
C GLY A 103 13.80 8.64 -12.65
N PHE A 104 12.85 7.79 -12.26
CA PHE A 104 11.78 8.15 -11.33
C PHE A 104 12.23 8.37 -9.87
N PRO A 105 13.14 7.58 -9.28
CA PRO A 105 13.59 7.81 -7.90
C PRO A 105 14.20 9.20 -7.65
N PRO A 106 15.11 9.72 -8.50
CA PRO A 106 15.56 11.11 -8.43
C PRO A 106 14.41 12.11 -8.47
N MET A 107 13.47 11.95 -9.42
CA MET A 107 12.32 12.85 -9.55
C MET A 107 11.43 12.85 -8.30
N ILE A 108 11.16 11.66 -7.74
CA ILE A 108 10.42 11.50 -6.48
C ILE A 108 11.16 12.23 -5.34
N ALA A 109 12.48 12.06 -5.24
CA ALA A 109 13.29 12.66 -4.21
C ALA A 109 13.32 14.20 -4.30
N THR A 110 13.56 14.73 -5.50
CA THR A 110 13.53 16.16 -5.80
C THR A 110 12.16 16.75 -5.46
N HIS A 111 11.10 16.11 -5.93
CA HIS A 111 9.73 16.56 -5.69
C HIS A 111 9.40 16.60 -4.19
N ARG A 112 9.76 15.56 -3.44
CA ARG A 112 9.51 15.49 -1.99
C ARG A 112 10.26 16.58 -1.25
N TYR A 113 11.51 16.83 -1.61
CA TYR A 113 12.30 17.90 -1.02
C TYR A 113 11.63 19.28 -1.23
N TYR A 114 11.27 19.63 -2.47
CA TYR A 114 10.61 20.90 -2.75
C TYR A 114 9.21 21.01 -2.11
N SER A 115 8.46 19.91 -2.06
CA SER A 115 7.14 19.91 -1.40
C SER A 115 7.25 20.23 0.09
N LEU A 116 8.30 19.76 0.78
CA LEU A 116 8.51 20.04 2.20
C LEU A 116 9.05 21.45 2.43
N ASN A 117 9.97 21.91 1.56
CA ASN A 117 10.54 23.25 1.66
C ASN A 117 9.50 24.35 1.35
N ASN A 118 8.55 24.08 0.45
CA ASN A 118 7.51 25.05 0.10
C ASN A 118 6.30 25.03 1.06
N GLU A 119 6.04 23.92 1.77
CA GLU A 119 4.98 23.87 2.79
C GLU A 119 5.28 24.76 4.00
N THR A 120 6.57 24.96 4.32
CA THR A 120 7.00 25.95 5.31
C THR A 120 6.69 27.37 4.86
N ASP A 121 6.89 27.70 3.58
CA ASP A 121 6.58 29.02 3.02
C ASP A 121 5.07 29.28 2.87
N MET A 122 4.29 28.25 2.55
CA MET A 122 2.83 28.40 2.44
C MET A 122 2.12 28.60 3.78
N ARG A 123 2.73 28.23 4.92
CA ARG A 123 2.19 28.49 6.25
C ARG A 123 2.52 29.89 6.78
N THR A 124 3.51 30.57 6.20
CA THR A 124 3.99 31.87 6.68
C THR A 124 3.52 33.07 5.84
N GLY A 125 2.83 32.89 4.70
CA GLY A 125 2.43 34.02 3.84
C GLY A 125 1.14 33.84 3.01
N SER A 126 0.42 34.94 2.83
CA SER A 126 -0.96 35.14 2.34
C SER A 126 -1.32 34.71 0.89
N CYS A 127 -0.52 33.86 0.22
CA CYS A 127 -0.69 33.56 -1.21
C CYS A 127 -1.18 32.12 -1.53
N GLY A 128 -1.88 31.46 -0.59
CA GLY A 128 -2.07 30.00 -0.58
C GLY A 128 -3.11 29.37 -1.52
N PHE A 129 -3.89 30.14 -2.29
CA PHE A 129 -4.96 29.57 -3.13
C PHE A 129 -4.64 29.55 -4.64
N ARG A 130 -4.02 30.61 -5.19
CA ARG A 130 -3.66 30.67 -6.63
C ARG A 130 -2.53 29.71 -7.02
N MET A 131 -1.59 29.40 -6.11
CA MET A 131 -0.50 28.47 -6.41
C MET A 131 -0.94 27.00 -6.49
N ARG A 132 -2.03 26.58 -5.85
CA ARG A 132 -2.42 25.16 -5.82
C ARG A 132 -2.90 24.61 -7.17
N ALA A 133 -3.56 25.45 -7.97
CA ALA A 133 -4.02 25.11 -9.32
C ALA A 133 -2.84 25.09 -10.31
N ILE A 134 -2.03 26.15 -10.33
CA ILE A 134 -0.85 26.25 -11.21
C ILE A 134 0.17 25.14 -10.93
N CYS A 135 0.33 24.71 -9.68
CA CYS A 135 1.20 23.60 -9.35
C CYS A 135 0.65 22.24 -9.82
N ALA A 136 -0.67 22.04 -9.92
CA ALA A 136 -1.24 20.76 -10.37
C ALA A 136 -0.83 20.43 -11.80
N ASP A 137 -0.98 21.39 -12.71
CA ASP A 137 -0.69 21.22 -14.13
C ASP A 137 0.81 21.01 -14.38
N ARG A 138 1.65 21.66 -13.56
CA ARG A 138 3.11 21.45 -13.63
C ARG A 138 3.50 20.01 -13.31
N TYR A 139 2.84 19.29 -12.40
CA TYR A 139 3.26 17.91 -12.09
C TYR A 139 3.04 16.95 -13.25
N VAL A 140 1.87 17.03 -13.88
CA VAL A 140 1.56 16.22 -15.05
C VAL A 140 2.55 16.55 -16.17
N LEU A 141 2.86 17.85 -16.37
CA LEU A 141 3.86 18.28 -17.33
C LEU A 141 5.27 17.71 -17.03
N HIS A 142 5.75 17.77 -15.79
CA HIS A 142 7.06 17.20 -15.43
C HIS A 142 7.09 15.69 -15.63
N LEU A 143 5.98 15.01 -15.37
CA LEU A 143 5.85 13.57 -15.59
C LEU A 143 5.89 13.26 -17.09
N ILE A 144 5.14 13.98 -17.92
CA ILE A 144 5.15 13.86 -19.38
C ILE A 144 6.54 14.14 -19.95
N ILE A 145 7.18 15.25 -19.55
CA ILE A 145 8.53 15.61 -19.98
C ILE A 145 9.53 14.53 -19.55
N GLY A 146 9.44 14.04 -18.31
CA GLY A 146 10.29 12.97 -17.81
C GLY A 146 10.16 11.70 -18.64
N TRP A 147 8.94 11.23 -18.88
CA TRP A 147 8.67 10.09 -19.76
C TRP A 147 9.20 10.32 -21.18
N TYR A 148 8.94 11.50 -21.75
CA TYR A 148 9.39 11.84 -23.10
C TYR A 148 10.92 11.81 -23.23
N ILE A 149 11.65 12.46 -22.30
CA ILE A 149 13.12 12.45 -22.29
C ILE A 149 13.64 11.02 -22.21
N ILE A 150 13.04 10.19 -21.35
CA ILE A 150 13.46 8.81 -21.17
C ILE A 150 13.21 7.97 -22.43
N VAL A 151 12.05 8.13 -23.06
CA VAL A 151 11.73 7.46 -24.33
C VAL A 151 12.72 7.89 -25.42
N VAL A 152 13.02 9.18 -25.53
CA VAL A 152 14.01 9.69 -26.50
C VAL A 152 15.38 9.06 -26.27
N ILE A 153 15.87 9.05 -25.02
CA ILE A 153 17.15 8.42 -24.66
C ILE A 153 17.14 6.93 -25.04
N ALA A 154 16.10 6.20 -24.65
CA ALA A 154 15.99 4.77 -24.91
C ALA A 154 15.89 4.42 -26.42
N ASN A 155 15.46 5.37 -27.27
CA ASN A 155 15.37 5.23 -28.73
C ASN A 155 16.67 5.52 -29.48
N VAL A 156 17.70 6.07 -28.83
CA VAL A 156 18.98 6.34 -29.49
C VAL A 156 19.59 5.11 -30.19
N PRO A 157 19.58 3.89 -29.62
CA PRO A 157 20.10 2.71 -30.33
C PRO A 157 19.37 2.40 -31.63
N LEU A 158 18.04 2.59 -31.67
CA LEU A 158 17.25 2.39 -32.89
C LEU A 158 17.56 3.46 -33.94
N ILE A 159 17.72 4.72 -33.51
CA ILE A 159 18.09 5.84 -34.39
C ILE A 159 19.47 5.62 -35.00
N LEU A 160 20.41 5.04 -34.24
CA LEU A 160 21.75 4.70 -34.71
C LEU A 160 21.78 3.46 -35.63
N GLY A 161 20.63 2.93 -36.05
CA GLY A 161 20.53 1.82 -37.00
C GLY A 161 20.86 0.45 -36.41
N ASN A 162 20.99 0.34 -35.08
CA ASN A 162 21.25 -0.94 -34.44
C ASN A 162 19.96 -1.70 -34.17
N SER A 163 19.86 -2.88 -34.77
CA SER A 163 18.83 -3.85 -34.41
C SER A 163 19.27 -4.63 -33.18
N PHE A 164 18.33 -4.88 -32.26
CA PHE A 164 18.54 -5.92 -31.25
C PHE A 164 18.72 -7.26 -31.97
N GLY A 165 19.64 -8.06 -31.45
CA GLY A 165 19.90 -9.41 -31.91
C GLY A 165 19.95 -10.35 -30.71
N GLU A 166 19.70 -11.62 -30.98
CA GLU A 166 19.85 -12.62 -29.94
C GLU A 166 21.33 -12.78 -29.61
N ASP A 167 21.73 -12.50 -28.36
CA ASP A 167 23.05 -12.87 -27.84
C ASP A 167 23.10 -14.39 -27.66
N PRO A 168 24.27 -15.05 -27.71
CA PRO A 168 24.44 -16.47 -27.32
C PRO A 168 23.76 -16.91 -26.01
N SER A 169 23.39 -15.98 -25.12
CA SER A 169 22.59 -16.27 -23.93
C SER A 169 21.08 -16.44 -24.17
N GLY A 170 20.60 -16.15 -25.39
CA GLY A 170 19.19 -16.13 -25.81
C GLY A 170 18.47 -14.81 -25.50
N PHE A 171 19.15 -13.85 -24.88
CA PHE A 171 18.57 -12.55 -24.59
C PHE A 171 18.54 -11.65 -25.82
N CYS A 172 17.50 -10.83 -25.88
CA CYS A 172 17.39 -9.78 -26.88
C CYS A 172 18.22 -8.56 -26.47
N LEU A 173 19.53 -8.70 -26.64
CA LEU A 173 20.48 -7.63 -26.41
C LEU A 173 20.75 -6.88 -27.72
N LEU A 174 21.28 -5.67 -27.63
CA LEU A 174 21.76 -5.00 -28.82
C LEU A 174 22.95 -5.79 -29.37
N ARG A 175 22.98 -5.99 -30.70
CA ARG A 175 24.14 -6.59 -31.38
C ARG A 175 25.40 -5.83 -30.95
N ARG A 176 26.51 -6.57 -30.83
CA ARG A 176 27.85 -6.12 -30.40
C ARG A 176 28.10 -4.64 -30.68
N PHE A 177 28.79 -3.97 -29.74
CA PHE A 177 29.24 -2.57 -29.84
C PHE A 177 30.29 -2.39 -30.97
N GLU A 178 29.91 -2.64 -32.22
CA GLU A 178 30.80 -2.58 -33.38
C GLU A 178 31.09 -1.13 -33.77
N THR A 179 30.22 -0.19 -33.38
CA THR A 179 30.35 1.23 -33.72
C THR A 179 30.67 2.08 -32.47
N PRO A 180 31.70 2.96 -32.51
CA PRO A 180 32.05 3.87 -31.42
C PRO A 180 30.89 4.72 -30.85
N PRO A 181 29.93 5.24 -31.64
CA PRO A 181 28.79 5.99 -31.11
C PRO A 181 27.92 5.18 -30.14
N LEU A 182 27.72 3.90 -30.42
CA LEU A 182 26.95 3.01 -29.55
C LEU A 182 27.68 2.78 -28.23
N LEU A 183 29.00 2.54 -28.31
CA LEU A 183 29.85 2.39 -27.12
C LEU A 183 29.72 3.60 -26.19
N ILE A 184 29.82 4.81 -26.75
CA ILE A 184 29.67 6.07 -26.01
C ILE A 184 28.27 6.17 -25.39
N TYR A 185 27.22 5.86 -26.16
CA TYR A 185 25.84 5.88 -25.66
C TYR A 185 25.66 4.97 -24.45
N TYR A 186 26.22 3.76 -24.47
CA TYR A 186 26.08 2.82 -23.38
C TYR A 186 26.90 3.18 -22.16
N LEU A 187 28.13 3.63 -22.36
CA LEU A 187 28.93 4.14 -21.26
C LEU A 187 28.23 5.33 -20.61
N ALA A 188 27.69 6.26 -21.42
CA ALA A 188 26.89 7.38 -20.93
C ALA A 188 25.63 6.92 -20.20
N THR A 189 24.91 5.92 -20.72
CA THR A 189 23.70 5.39 -20.09
C THR A 189 24.03 4.67 -18.78
N ALA A 190 25.10 3.88 -18.72
CA ALA A 190 25.55 3.20 -17.51
C ALA A 190 25.99 4.20 -16.43
N ILE A 191 26.81 5.19 -16.83
CA ILE A 191 27.25 6.28 -15.94
C ILE A 191 26.05 7.09 -15.47
N ASN A 192 25.17 7.53 -16.37
CA ASN A 192 23.98 8.30 -15.99
C ASN A 192 23.07 7.49 -15.06
N THR A 193 22.83 6.22 -15.36
CA THR A 193 21.98 5.33 -14.55
C THR A 193 22.53 5.18 -13.13
N VAL A 194 23.83 4.91 -12.97
CA VAL A 194 24.42 4.65 -11.66
C VAL A 194 24.76 5.96 -10.95
N VAL A 195 25.52 6.84 -11.61
CA VAL A 195 26.09 8.05 -11.01
C VAL A 195 25.03 9.13 -10.82
N LEU A 196 24.18 9.46 -11.81
CA LEU A 196 23.16 10.50 -11.58
C LEU A 196 22.10 10.01 -10.61
N SER A 197 21.67 8.74 -10.69
CA SER A 197 20.67 8.23 -9.75
C SER A 197 21.20 8.22 -8.32
N LEU A 198 22.44 7.78 -8.08
CA LEU A 198 23.09 7.87 -6.77
C LEU A 198 23.29 9.31 -6.31
N SER A 199 23.85 10.15 -7.17
CA SER A 199 24.26 11.50 -6.79
C SER A 199 23.04 12.36 -6.50
N ILE A 200 22.03 12.32 -7.37
CA ILE A 200 20.82 13.12 -7.20
C ILE A 200 19.99 12.57 -6.03
N THR A 201 19.70 11.27 -6.02
CA THR A 201 18.87 10.69 -4.95
C THR A 201 19.57 10.77 -3.60
N GLY A 202 20.88 10.52 -3.55
CA GLY A 202 21.71 10.64 -2.36
C GLY A 202 21.80 12.09 -1.86
N LEU A 203 22.00 13.07 -2.75
CA LEU A 203 22.03 14.49 -2.41
C LEU A 203 20.68 14.95 -1.85
N TYR A 204 19.56 14.62 -2.51
CA TYR A 204 18.23 15.01 -2.03
C TYR A 204 17.85 14.26 -0.76
N TYR A 205 18.24 12.99 -0.59
CA TYR A 205 18.11 12.27 0.67
C TYR A 205 18.89 12.96 1.78
N TYR A 206 20.15 13.34 1.54
CA TYR A 206 20.97 14.07 2.51
C TYR A 206 20.34 15.42 2.88
N LYS A 207 19.93 16.22 1.90
CA LYS A 207 19.24 17.50 2.11
C LYS A 207 17.97 17.32 2.92
N LEU A 208 17.16 16.31 2.59
CA LEU A 208 15.91 15.99 3.28
C LEU A 208 16.16 15.52 4.72
N SER A 209 17.16 14.66 4.93
CA SER A 209 17.57 14.19 6.25
C SER A 209 18.09 15.32 7.13
N LYS A 210 18.88 16.25 6.56
CA LYS A 210 19.39 17.43 7.26
C LYS A 210 18.22 18.34 7.66
N TRP A 211 17.33 18.67 6.72
CA TRP A 211 16.15 19.50 6.96
C TRP A 211 15.27 18.91 8.08
N MET A 212 15.01 17.60 8.06
CA MET A 212 14.23 16.92 9.10
C MET A 212 14.89 16.96 10.47
N LYS A 213 16.23 16.94 10.53
CA LYS A 213 16.99 17.01 11.78
C LYS A 213 16.92 18.43 12.37
N GLU A 214 17.04 19.45 11.52
CA GLU A 214 16.92 20.86 11.90
C GLU A 214 15.50 21.21 12.38
N HIS A 215 14.48 20.68 11.72
CA HIS A 215 13.07 20.96 12.04
C HIS A 215 12.45 19.94 13.01
N GLN A 216 13.23 19.01 13.56
CA GLN A 216 12.71 17.92 14.39
C GLN A 216 11.94 18.43 15.60
N ASN A 217 12.45 19.46 16.28
CA ASN A 217 11.83 20.01 17.49
C ASN A 217 10.49 20.71 17.17
N GLN A 218 10.45 21.49 16.08
CA GLN A 218 9.20 22.12 15.62
C GLN A 218 8.16 21.07 15.22
N LEU A 219 8.58 20.05 14.47
CA LEU A 219 7.72 18.94 14.04
C LEU A 219 7.20 18.13 15.23
N GLN A 220 8.02 17.89 16.26
CA GLN A 220 7.59 17.23 17.49
C GLN A 220 6.56 18.06 18.27
N ASN A 221 6.75 19.38 18.35
CA ASN A 221 5.79 20.29 18.98
C ASN A 221 4.45 20.32 18.23
N ILE A 222 4.48 20.33 16.90
CA ILE A 222 3.29 20.24 16.04
C ILE A 222 2.59 18.87 16.21
N ALA A 223 3.36 17.79 16.26
CA ALA A 223 2.85 16.43 16.44
C ALA A 223 2.13 16.24 17.78
N ARG A 224 2.58 16.94 18.85
CA ARG A 224 1.89 16.94 20.15
C ARG A 224 0.51 17.60 20.10
N ASN A 225 0.27 18.54 19.17
CA ASN A 225 -0.93 19.38 19.21
C ASN A 225 -2.06 18.97 18.27
N SER A 226 -1.84 18.18 17.20
CA SER A 226 -2.94 17.53 16.42
C SER A 226 -2.51 16.73 15.19
N THR A 227 -1.25 16.80 14.75
CA THR A 227 -0.82 16.21 13.46
C THR A 227 0.34 15.22 13.58
N SER A 228 0.26 14.32 14.57
CA SER A 228 1.21 13.19 14.73
C SER A 228 1.30 12.28 13.49
N GLU A 229 0.24 12.18 12.70
CA GLU A 229 0.19 11.27 11.56
C GLU A 229 1.07 11.75 10.39
N ALA A 230 1.01 13.04 10.03
CA ALA A 230 1.79 13.60 8.93
C ALA A 230 3.31 13.43 9.16
N TYR A 231 3.79 13.74 10.36
CA TYR A 231 5.19 13.55 10.73
C TYR A 231 5.63 12.07 10.63
N THR A 232 4.79 11.17 11.13
CA THR A 232 5.07 9.72 11.07
C THR A 232 5.17 9.24 9.63
N VAL A 233 4.25 9.68 8.77
CA VAL A 233 4.23 9.35 7.34
C VAL A 233 5.47 9.89 6.63
N THR A 234 5.87 11.14 6.90
CA THR A 234 7.10 11.73 6.31
C THR A 234 8.34 10.94 6.72
N LYS A 235 8.44 10.54 7.99
CA LYS A 235 9.56 9.73 8.49
C LYS A 235 9.60 8.33 7.84
N GLU A 236 8.44 7.70 7.67
CA GLU A 236 8.33 6.41 6.97
C GLU A 236 8.71 6.53 5.49
N LEU A 237 8.26 7.58 4.81
CA LEU A 237 8.62 7.86 3.42
C LEU A 237 10.12 8.10 3.25
N MET A 238 10.80 8.77 4.18
CA MET A 238 12.25 8.93 4.13
C MET A 238 12.99 7.61 4.24
N ARG A 239 12.54 6.71 5.12
CA ARG A 239 13.11 5.36 5.23
C ARG A 239 12.94 4.63 3.91
N LEU A 240 11.75 4.70 3.32
CA LEU A 240 11.49 4.13 2.00
C LEU A 240 12.42 4.73 0.94
N MET A 241 12.59 6.05 0.89
CA MET A 241 13.49 6.72 -0.07
C MET A 241 14.94 6.25 0.05
N ARG A 242 15.43 5.97 1.27
CA ARG A 242 16.77 5.38 1.46
C ARG A 242 16.88 4.00 0.81
N PHE A 243 15.85 3.17 0.94
CA PHE A 243 15.85 1.85 0.29
C PHE A 243 15.71 1.98 -1.22
N ILE A 244 14.80 2.83 -1.70
CA ILE A 244 14.60 3.08 -3.13
C ILE A 244 15.82 3.76 -3.77
N SER A 245 16.68 4.45 -3.02
CA SER A 245 17.93 5.00 -3.56
C SER A 245 19.05 3.97 -3.66
N ILE A 246 19.12 3.04 -2.71
CA ILE A 246 20.19 2.03 -2.64
C ILE A 246 19.86 0.82 -3.53
N LEU A 247 18.61 0.39 -3.55
CA LEU A 247 18.19 -0.84 -4.23
C LEU A 247 18.47 -0.81 -5.74
N PRO A 248 18.09 0.24 -6.51
CA PRO A 248 18.37 0.30 -7.94
C PRO A 248 19.86 0.18 -8.22
N VAL A 249 20.69 0.83 -7.42
CA VAL A 249 22.15 0.81 -7.53
C VAL A 249 22.71 -0.58 -7.31
N LEU A 250 22.28 -1.27 -6.25
CA LEU A 250 22.68 -2.64 -5.99
C LEU A 250 22.29 -3.59 -7.13
N THR A 251 21.13 -3.36 -7.75
CA THR A 251 20.62 -4.21 -8.84
C THR A 251 21.16 -3.85 -10.22
N SER A 252 21.53 -2.59 -10.46
CA SER A 252 21.94 -2.08 -11.77
C SER A 252 23.44 -2.00 -11.95
N THR A 253 24.19 -1.79 -10.87
CA THR A 253 25.66 -1.73 -10.93
C THR A 253 26.25 -3.02 -11.52
N PRO A 254 25.78 -4.23 -11.16
CA PRO A 254 26.27 -5.45 -11.81
C PRO A 254 26.03 -5.47 -13.32
N VAL A 255 24.86 -5.06 -13.78
CA VAL A 255 24.52 -4.97 -15.21
C VAL A 255 25.37 -3.91 -15.92
N ALA A 256 25.56 -2.75 -15.30
CA ALA A 256 26.40 -1.68 -15.83
C ALA A 256 27.87 -2.10 -15.94
N LEU A 257 28.41 -2.75 -14.90
CA LEU A 257 29.76 -3.30 -14.88
C LEU A 257 29.95 -4.39 -15.92
N LEU A 258 28.94 -5.23 -16.13
CA LEU A 258 28.96 -6.24 -17.18
C LEU A 258 28.93 -5.64 -18.57
N THR A 259 28.08 -4.64 -18.78
CA THR A 259 28.01 -3.90 -20.05
C THR A 259 29.37 -3.26 -20.36
N ALA A 260 29.99 -2.61 -19.37
CA ALA A 260 31.34 -2.05 -19.51
C ALA A 260 32.41 -3.14 -19.69
N GLY A 261 32.30 -4.25 -18.95
CA GLY A 261 33.21 -5.38 -19.05
C GLY A 261 33.17 -6.04 -20.41
N GLN A 262 31.99 -6.20 -21.01
CA GLN A 262 31.78 -6.72 -22.36
C GLN A 262 32.41 -5.85 -23.44
N MET A 263 32.56 -4.54 -23.20
CA MET A 263 33.25 -3.63 -24.10
C MET A 263 34.77 -3.85 -24.09
N ILE A 264 35.34 -4.24 -22.94
CA ILE A 264 36.79 -4.45 -22.77
C ILE A 264 37.16 -5.90 -23.11
N LEU A 265 36.35 -6.85 -22.65
CA LEU A 265 36.54 -8.28 -22.76
C LEU A 265 35.31 -8.89 -23.44
N PRO A 266 35.37 -9.20 -24.74
CA PRO A 266 34.22 -9.71 -25.50
C PRO A 266 33.79 -11.13 -25.10
N ILE A 267 34.47 -11.75 -24.13
CA ILE A 267 34.18 -13.08 -23.62
C ILE A 267 33.73 -12.93 -22.17
N THR A 268 32.42 -12.77 -21.97
CA THR A 268 31.81 -12.91 -20.64
C THR A 268 31.12 -14.26 -20.56
N PRO A 269 31.40 -15.07 -19.52
CA PRO A 269 30.67 -16.31 -19.29
C PRO A 269 29.16 -16.06 -19.22
N MET A 270 28.40 -16.84 -19.98
CA MET A 270 26.94 -16.69 -20.12
C MET A 270 26.20 -16.72 -18.77
N TRP A 271 26.68 -17.50 -17.81
CA TRP A 271 26.09 -17.59 -16.48
C TRP A 271 26.17 -16.26 -15.71
N ILE A 272 27.19 -15.43 -15.95
CA ILE A 272 27.32 -14.09 -15.34
C ILE A 272 26.23 -13.16 -15.90
N ASN A 273 26.03 -13.16 -17.22
CA ASN A 273 24.95 -12.39 -17.87
C ASN A 273 23.58 -12.73 -17.26
N ARG A 274 23.33 -14.03 -17.08
CA ARG A 274 22.08 -14.54 -16.49
C ARG A 274 21.89 -14.08 -15.04
N ILE A 275 22.93 -14.17 -14.21
CA ILE A 275 22.87 -13.73 -12.80
C ILE A 275 22.61 -12.22 -12.72
N PHE A 276 23.33 -11.41 -13.48
CA PHE A 276 23.16 -9.96 -13.38
C PHE A 276 21.82 -9.49 -13.96
N SER A 277 21.31 -10.14 -15.01
CA SER A 277 19.96 -9.91 -15.51
C SER A 277 18.91 -10.29 -14.46
N ALA A 278 19.11 -11.39 -13.73
CA ALA A 278 18.24 -11.76 -12.62
C ALA A 278 18.29 -10.73 -11.46
N CYS A 279 19.47 -10.20 -11.14
CA CYS A 279 19.61 -9.12 -10.15
C CYS A 279 18.83 -7.87 -10.56
N TYR A 280 18.84 -7.54 -11.85
CA TYR A 280 18.12 -6.38 -12.39
C TYR A 280 16.60 -6.46 -12.17
N MET A 281 16.01 -7.65 -12.35
CA MET A 281 14.59 -7.89 -12.12
C MET A 281 14.17 -7.76 -10.65
N PHE A 282 15.11 -7.69 -9.70
CA PHE A 282 14.80 -7.65 -8.28
C PHE A 282 14.22 -6.30 -7.82
N THR A 283 14.67 -5.19 -8.39
CA THR A 283 14.12 -3.86 -8.08
C THR A 283 12.61 -3.76 -8.34
N PRO A 284 12.11 -4.05 -9.56
CA PRO A 284 10.67 -3.97 -9.86
C PRO A 284 9.84 -5.02 -9.08
N CYS A 285 10.46 -6.12 -8.63
CA CYS A 285 9.83 -7.05 -7.71
C CYS A 285 9.58 -6.43 -6.33
N VAL A 286 10.60 -5.77 -5.76
CA VAL A 286 10.64 -5.43 -4.33
C VAL A 286 10.06 -4.04 -4.03
N THR A 287 10.20 -3.09 -4.96
CA THR A 287 9.67 -1.73 -4.85
C THR A 287 8.21 -1.64 -4.36
N PRO A 288 7.22 -2.32 -4.99
CA PRO A 288 5.82 -2.21 -4.58
C PRO A 288 5.62 -2.70 -3.14
N TRP A 289 6.31 -3.79 -2.75
CA TRP A 289 6.22 -4.36 -1.41
C TRP A 289 6.88 -3.47 -0.35
N LEU A 290 8.05 -2.89 -0.65
CA LEU A 290 8.66 -1.90 0.24
C LEU A 290 7.71 -0.74 0.48
N THR A 291 7.09 -0.22 -0.58
CA THR A 291 6.14 0.90 -0.46
C THR A 291 4.93 0.50 0.38
N ILE A 292 4.34 -0.67 0.11
CA ILE A 292 3.18 -1.18 0.85
C ILE A 292 3.50 -1.42 2.33
N PHE A 293 4.64 -2.03 2.66
CA PHE A 293 4.94 -2.42 4.04
C PHE A 293 5.53 -1.29 4.89
N PHE A 294 6.35 -0.41 4.31
CA PHE A 294 6.99 0.67 5.05
C PHE A 294 6.11 1.92 5.20
N VAL A 295 5.22 2.20 4.25
CA VAL A 295 4.39 3.41 4.27
C VAL A 295 3.00 3.11 4.82
N ARG A 296 2.72 3.56 6.04
CA ARG A 296 1.49 3.23 6.78
C ARG A 296 0.19 3.51 6.01
N PRO A 297 0.01 4.64 5.28
CA PRO A 297 -1.15 4.84 4.44
C PRO A 297 -1.40 3.71 3.43
N PHE A 298 -0.35 3.24 2.75
CA PHE A 298 -0.43 2.12 1.81
C PHE A 298 -0.70 0.81 2.53
N ARG A 299 0.03 0.53 3.62
CA ARG A 299 -0.19 -0.67 4.44
C ARG A 299 -1.62 -0.77 4.93
N ASN A 300 -2.17 0.32 5.45
CA ASN A 300 -3.54 0.36 5.96
C ASN A 300 -4.56 0.10 4.83
N ARG A 301 -4.33 0.62 3.63
CA ARG A 301 -5.22 0.39 2.48
C ARG A 301 -5.09 -1.02 1.92
N PHE A 302 -3.87 -1.54 1.83
CA PHE A 302 -3.61 -2.93 1.48
C PHE A 302 -4.32 -3.88 2.44
N ILE A 303 -4.16 -3.68 3.75
CA ILE A 303 -4.86 -4.46 4.77
C ILE A 303 -6.37 -4.30 4.60
N LYS A 304 -6.90 -3.10 4.33
CA LYS A 304 -8.34 -2.90 4.08
C LYS A 304 -8.84 -3.61 2.81
N MET A 305 -8.04 -3.68 1.76
CA MET A 305 -8.40 -4.30 0.48
C MET A 305 -8.42 -5.83 0.57
N TYR A 306 -7.46 -6.42 1.29
CA TYR A 306 -7.41 -7.85 1.57
C TYR A 306 -8.23 -8.27 2.79
N ALA A 307 -8.60 -7.33 3.64
CA ALA A 307 -9.68 -7.49 4.61
C ALA A 307 -11.02 -7.49 3.87
N ILE A 308 -11.22 -8.54 3.07
CA ILE A 308 -12.53 -9.05 2.63
C ILE A 308 -13.46 -9.28 3.85
N ASP A 309 -12.90 -9.30 5.06
CA ASP A 309 -13.64 -9.30 6.31
C ASP A 309 -13.94 -7.88 6.81
N ARG A 310 -15.06 -7.33 6.32
CA ARG A 310 -15.95 -6.37 7.02
C ARG A 310 -16.40 -6.84 8.42
N TRP A 311 -15.69 -7.77 9.05
CA TRP A 311 -16.19 -8.66 10.08
C TRP A 311 -15.73 -8.37 11.50
N TYR A 312 -15.00 -7.27 11.70
CA TYR A 312 -14.55 -6.84 13.03
C TYR A 312 -15.32 -5.65 13.62
N GLN A 313 -16.43 -5.23 13.00
CA GLN A 313 -17.32 -4.19 13.54
C GLN A 313 -18.24 -4.67 14.68
N ILE A 314 -17.84 -5.67 15.46
CA ILE A 314 -18.45 -5.92 16.79
C ILE A 314 -18.17 -4.75 17.74
N ARG A 315 -17.23 -3.85 17.40
CA ARG A 315 -16.87 -2.68 18.21
C ARG A 315 -17.98 -1.62 18.32
N GLY A 316 -18.86 -1.51 17.31
CA GLY A 316 -19.98 -0.57 17.32
C GLY A 316 -21.27 -1.14 17.92
N LEU A 317 -21.27 -2.43 18.25
CA LEU A 317 -22.45 -3.16 18.70
C LEU A 317 -23.05 -2.64 20.03
N PRO A 318 -22.25 -2.20 21.03
CA PRO A 318 -22.76 -1.53 22.23
C PRO A 318 -23.39 -0.15 21.99
N LEU A 319 -23.24 0.40 20.78
CA LEU A 319 -23.72 1.73 20.38
C LEU A 319 -24.91 1.65 19.42
N LEU A 320 -25.39 0.44 19.10
CA LEU A 320 -26.63 0.26 18.35
C LEU A 320 -27.82 0.37 19.30
N PRO A 321 -28.97 0.90 18.86
CA PRO A 321 -30.24 0.75 19.56
C PRO A 321 -30.47 -0.71 19.96
N LEU A 322 -30.97 -0.95 21.17
CA LEU A 322 -31.25 -2.31 21.69
C LEU A 322 -32.00 -3.19 20.69
N GLN A 323 -32.97 -2.58 20.00
CA GLN A 323 -33.84 -3.19 19.00
C GLN A 323 -33.06 -3.68 17.76
N LEU A 324 -31.91 -3.09 17.44
CA LEU A 324 -31.11 -3.41 16.25
C LEU A 324 -30.01 -4.45 16.53
N ILE A 325 -29.65 -4.68 17.80
CA ILE A 325 -28.59 -5.63 18.17
C ILE A 325 -28.93 -7.05 17.70
N GLN A 326 -30.15 -7.51 17.99
CA GLN A 326 -30.58 -8.86 17.67
C GLN A 326 -30.74 -9.11 16.15
N PRO A 327 -31.38 -8.21 15.38
CA PRO A 327 -31.37 -8.28 13.92
C PRO A 327 -29.97 -8.33 13.31
N THR A 328 -29.03 -7.54 13.86
CA THR A 328 -27.63 -7.52 13.40
C THR A 328 -26.97 -8.89 13.58
N PHE A 329 -27.11 -9.52 14.75
CA PHE A 329 -26.56 -10.86 14.98
C PHE A 329 -27.25 -11.93 14.13
N ASN A 330 -28.57 -11.83 13.93
CA ASN A 330 -29.29 -12.75 13.08
C ASN A 330 -28.83 -12.65 11.61
N ALA A 331 -28.58 -11.43 11.12
CA ALA A 331 -28.01 -11.19 9.80
C ALA A 331 -26.59 -11.75 9.69
N LEU A 332 -25.77 -11.55 10.72
CA LEU A 332 -24.40 -12.07 10.82
C LEU A 332 -24.37 -13.62 10.80
N ILE A 333 -25.35 -14.25 11.46
CA ILE A 333 -25.56 -15.70 11.49
C ILE A 333 -26.03 -16.24 10.13
N ARG A 334 -26.97 -15.55 9.48
CA ARG A 334 -27.53 -15.94 8.18
C ARG A 334 -26.54 -15.72 7.03
N HIS A 335 -25.74 -14.66 7.12
CA HIS A 335 -24.76 -14.27 6.11
C HIS A 335 -23.36 -14.15 6.72
N PRO A 336 -22.77 -15.28 7.16
CA PRO A 336 -21.39 -15.30 7.62
C PRO A 336 -20.44 -14.88 6.48
N PRO A 337 -19.23 -14.37 6.79
CA PRO A 337 -18.33 -13.88 5.77
C PRO A 337 -17.96 -15.03 4.84
N LYS A 338 -17.98 -14.76 3.54
CA LYS A 338 -17.60 -15.75 2.53
C LYS A 338 -16.08 -15.71 2.38
N GLY A 339 -15.37 -16.68 2.95
CA GLY A 339 -13.92 -16.86 2.77
C GLY A 339 -13.49 -18.33 2.84
N ARG A 340 -12.69 -18.81 1.89
CA ARG A 340 -12.30 -20.24 1.75
C ARG A 340 -11.51 -20.81 2.94
N LYS A 341 -10.88 -19.96 3.78
CA LYS A 341 -10.17 -20.37 5.02
C LYS A 341 -11.06 -20.33 6.28
N CYS A 342 -12.37 -20.11 6.14
CA CYS A 342 -13.24 -19.76 7.26
C CYS A 342 -14.06 -20.90 7.87
N GLN A 343 -13.95 -22.19 7.50
CA GLN A 343 -14.85 -23.20 8.10
C GLN A 343 -14.72 -23.31 9.64
N PRO A 344 -13.51 -23.46 10.22
CA PRO A 344 -13.33 -23.48 11.68
C PRO A 344 -13.65 -22.12 12.31
N PHE A 345 -13.37 -21.04 11.58
CA PHE A 345 -13.62 -19.66 12.01
C PHE A 345 -15.12 -19.34 12.08
N ARG A 346 -15.89 -19.78 11.08
CA ARG A 346 -17.35 -19.69 10.97
C ARG A 346 -18.02 -20.45 12.08
N ALA A 347 -17.56 -21.66 12.41
CA ALA A 347 -18.07 -22.41 13.55
C ALA A 347 -17.85 -21.66 14.89
N LYS A 348 -16.65 -21.09 15.10
CA LYS A 348 -16.33 -20.28 16.29
C LYS A 348 -17.16 -19.00 16.39
N ILE A 349 -17.33 -18.31 15.27
CA ILE A 349 -18.17 -17.13 15.11
C ILE A 349 -19.64 -17.45 15.42
N MET A 350 -20.15 -18.56 14.88
CA MET A 350 -21.53 -18.97 15.09
C MET A 350 -21.76 -19.36 16.55
N LYS A 351 -20.80 -20.04 17.18
CA LYS A 351 -20.82 -20.34 18.61
C LYS A 351 -20.81 -19.05 19.45
N PHE A 352 -20.02 -18.06 19.06
CA PHE A 352 -20.00 -16.74 19.70
C PHE A 352 -21.31 -15.98 19.52
N ALA A 353 -21.82 -15.85 18.29
CA ALA A 353 -23.07 -15.16 18.01
C ALA A 353 -24.24 -15.79 18.77
N ARG A 354 -24.32 -17.13 18.81
CA ARG A 354 -25.31 -17.85 19.64
C ARG A 354 -25.14 -17.56 21.13
N TYR A 355 -23.91 -17.54 21.65
CA TYR A 355 -23.65 -17.19 23.05
C TYR A 355 -24.06 -15.75 23.37
N MET A 356 -23.72 -14.80 22.49
CA MET A 356 -24.11 -13.39 22.63
C MET A 356 -25.63 -13.23 22.61
N CYS A 357 -26.34 -13.84 21.65
CA CYS A 357 -27.79 -13.80 21.58
C CYS A 357 -28.46 -14.46 22.79
N ARG A 358 -27.97 -15.62 23.25
CA ARG A 358 -28.57 -16.36 24.36
C ARG A 358 -28.36 -15.68 25.71
N TYR A 359 -27.15 -15.20 25.95
CA TYR A 359 -26.74 -14.69 27.26
C TYR A 359 -26.69 -13.17 27.28
N TRP A 360 -25.89 -12.54 26.43
CA TRP A 360 -25.62 -11.11 26.53
C TRP A 360 -26.75 -10.23 26.04
N LEU A 361 -27.57 -10.67 25.09
CA LEU A 361 -28.69 -9.87 24.61
C LEU A 361 -29.76 -9.64 25.69
N LYS A 362 -30.08 -10.67 26.48
CA LYS A 362 -30.99 -10.52 27.64
C LYS A 362 -30.48 -9.51 28.66
N HIS A 363 -29.16 -9.39 28.72
CA HIS A 363 -28.42 -8.48 29.58
C HIS A 363 -28.01 -7.20 28.84
N ALA A 364 -28.52 -6.94 27.64
CA ALA A 364 -28.15 -5.80 26.83
C ALA A 364 -28.34 -4.45 27.52
N PRO A 365 -29.39 -4.23 28.34
CA PRO A 365 -29.48 -3.01 29.15
C PRO A 365 -28.30 -2.78 30.09
N MET A 366 -27.50 -3.79 30.46
CA MET A 366 -26.34 -3.58 31.35
C MET A 366 -25.08 -3.06 30.62
N TRP A 367 -25.01 -3.21 29.30
CA TRP A 367 -23.81 -2.87 28.52
C TRP A 367 -24.08 -2.05 27.26
N ASN A 368 -25.35 -1.90 26.87
CA ASN A 368 -25.76 -1.04 25.77
C ASN A 368 -25.77 0.43 26.23
N HIS A 369 -25.10 1.29 25.47
CA HIS A 369 -24.97 2.73 25.78
C HIS A 369 -25.92 3.59 24.96
N PHE A 370 -26.78 3.00 24.13
CA PHE A 370 -27.65 3.76 23.24
C PHE A 370 -28.73 4.49 24.03
N ASP A 371 -29.53 3.74 24.80
CA ASP A 371 -30.69 4.26 25.55
C ASP A 371 -30.31 4.86 26.91
N HIS A 372 -29.11 4.56 27.42
CA HIS A 372 -28.61 5.17 28.65
C HIS A 372 -28.06 6.57 28.37
N ALA A 373 -28.95 7.56 28.36
CA ALA A 373 -28.60 8.99 28.40
C ALA A 373 -28.10 9.45 29.79
N GLY A 374 -27.63 8.51 30.61
CA GLY A 374 -27.02 8.78 31.91
C GLY A 374 -25.52 9.07 31.78
N PRO A 375 -24.92 9.71 32.80
CA PRO A 375 -23.47 9.79 32.91
C PRO A 375 -22.89 8.36 32.79
N ARG A 376 -21.64 8.19 32.28
CA ARG A 376 -20.91 6.91 32.38
C ARG A 376 -20.78 6.53 33.86
N THR A 377 -21.82 6.01 34.49
CA THR A 377 -21.91 5.72 35.91
C THR A 377 -21.62 4.26 36.10
N THR A 378 -20.33 4.02 36.26
CA THR A 378 -19.71 3.33 37.39
C THR A 378 -18.34 2.92 36.87
N ASN A 379 -17.30 3.05 37.70
CA ASN A 379 -15.94 2.58 37.40
C ASN A 379 -15.91 1.11 36.94
N ALA A 380 -16.99 0.35 37.17
CA ALA A 380 -17.21 -1.01 36.69
C ALA A 380 -17.46 -1.09 35.18
N VAL A 381 -18.40 -0.32 34.62
CA VAL A 381 -18.70 -0.32 33.17
C VAL A 381 -17.53 0.29 32.39
N GLU A 382 -16.94 1.37 32.88
CA GLU A 382 -15.74 1.96 32.26
C GLU A 382 -14.52 1.04 32.39
N GLY A 383 -14.36 0.36 33.53
CA GLY A 383 -13.34 -0.67 33.73
C GLY A 383 -13.55 -1.89 32.82
N TYR A 384 -14.79 -2.27 32.56
CA TYR A 384 -15.17 -3.31 31.62
C TYR A 384 -14.87 -2.91 30.18
N HIS A 385 -15.22 -1.68 29.77
CA HIS A 385 -14.88 -1.15 28.45
C HIS A 385 -13.38 -0.93 28.27
N ASN A 386 -12.66 -0.50 29.30
CA ASN A 386 -11.21 -0.35 29.25
C ASN A 386 -10.52 -1.74 29.17
N GLY A 387 -11.04 -2.73 29.92
CA GLY A 387 -10.64 -4.12 29.78
C GLY A 387 -10.88 -4.68 28.38
N LEU A 388 -12.07 -4.43 27.81
CA LEU A 388 -12.40 -4.77 26.42
C LEU A 388 -11.52 -4.04 25.39
N ARG A 389 -11.15 -2.79 25.67
CA ARG A 389 -10.27 -1.99 24.82
C ARG A 389 -8.87 -2.58 24.76
N VAL A 390 -8.33 -3.06 25.89
CA VAL A 390 -7.03 -3.77 25.91
C VAL A 390 -7.08 -5.05 25.09
N VAL A 391 -8.20 -5.77 25.12
CA VAL A 391 -8.40 -7.04 24.37
C VAL A 391 -8.63 -6.82 22.88
N THR A 392 -9.19 -5.67 22.49
CA THR A 392 -9.47 -5.30 21.10
C THR A 392 -8.36 -4.47 20.47
N ALA A 393 -7.48 -3.84 21.25
CA ALA A 393 -6.34 -3.05 20.75
C ALA A 393 -5.29 -3.91 20.03
N GLN A 394 -5.15 -5.18 20.40
CA GLN A 394 -4.44 -6.19 19.64
C GLN A 394 -5.46 -7.16 19.08
N HIS A 395 -5.26 -7.66 17.85
CA HIS A 395 -6.14 -8.65 17.21
C HIS A 395 -6.09 -9.99 17.97
N SER A 396 -6.66 -10.03 19.18
CA SER A 396 -6.68 -11.22 20.00
C SER A 396 -7.59 -12.24 19.32
N MET A 397 -7.08 -13.46 19.14
CA MET A 397 -7.86 -14.57 18.65
C MET A 397 -9.16 -14.69 19.45
N ILE A 398 -10.27 -15.07 18.80
CA ILE A 398 -11.61 -15.10 19.41
C ILE A 398 -11.65 -15.93 20.71
N SER A 399 -10.79 -16.94 20.85
CA SER A 399 -10.59 -17.73 22.07
C SER A 399 -10.00 -16.91 23.22
N SER A 400 -9.02 -16.05 22.95
CA SER A 400 -8.44 -15.11 23.90
C SER A 400 -9.44 -14.03 24.31
N PHE A 401 -10.24 -13.53 23.35
CA PHE A 401 -11.35 -12.62 23.64
C PHE A 401 -12.39 -13.26 24.56
N LEU A 402 -12.80 -14.50 24.28
CA LEU A 402 -13.75 -15.27 25.11
C LEU A 402 -13.22 -15.55 26.51
N ARG A 403 -11.94 -15.96 26.63
CA ARG A 403 -11.30 -16.18 27.94
C ARG A 403 -11.23 -14.89 28.75
N LYS A 404 -10.93 -13.75 28.11
CA LYS A 404 -10.90 -12.47 28.80
C LYS A 404 -12.29 -11.95 29.15
N LEU A 405 -13.29 -12.15 28.30
CA LEU A 405 -14.70 -11.86 28.61
C LEU A 405 -15.16 -12.61 29.85
N ARG A 406 -14.80 -13.89 30.00
CA ARG A 406 -15.08 -14.66 31.23
C ARG A 406 -14.36 -14.08 32.45
N GLN A 407 -13.05 -13.82 32.34
CA GLN A 407 -12.30 -13.18 33.44
C GLN A 407 -12.85 -11.80 33.84
N LEU A 408 -13.35 -11.02 32.87
CA LEU A 408 -13.98 -9.73 33.13
C LEU A 408 -15.38 -9.91 33.73
N HIS A 409 -16.13 -10.92 33.32
CA HIS A 409 -17.42 -11.30 33.91
C HIS A 409 -17.26 -11.64 35.39
N ASP A 410 -16.30 -12.51 35.73
CA ASP A 410 -16.04 -12.93 37.11
C ASP A 410 -15.66 -11.72 37.99
N LYS A 411 -14.77 -10.85 37.48
CA LYS A 411 -14.35 -9.62 38.17
C LYS A 411 -15.47 -8.58 38.30
N HIS A 412 -16.35 -8.48 37.30
CA HIS A 412 -17.48 -7.55 37.31
C HIS A 412 -18.56 -8.00 38.29
N LEU A 413 -18.78 -9.31 38.41
CA LEU A 413 -19.68 -9.88 39.41
C LEU A 413 -19.24 -9.50 40.83
N THR A 414 -17.93 -9.61 41.12
CA THR A 414 -17.32 -9.20 42.41
C THR A 414 -17.41 -7.69 42.67
N ARG A 415 -17.29 -6.86 41.61
CA ARG A 415 -17.38 -5.40 41.73
C ARG A 415 -18.80 -4.87 41.88
N LEU A 416 -19.79 -5.52 41.26
CA LEU A 416 -21.20 -5.19 41.46
C LEU A 416 -21.62 -5.48 42.91
N THR A 417 -21.11 -6.56 43.52
CA THR A 417 -21.29 -6.83 44.95
C THR A 417 -20.65 -5.73 45.81
N GLN A 418 -19.46 -5.24 45.44
CA GLN A 418 -18.78 -4.16 46.18
C GLN A 418 -19.45 -2.78 46.01
N LEU A 419 -20.04 -2.50 44.85
CA LEU A 419 -20.75 -1.23 44.58
C LEU A 419 -22.15 -1.21 45.21
N ALA A 420 -22.81 -2.35 45.35
CA ALA A 420 -24.05 -2.47 46.12
C ALA A 420 -23.87 -2.14 47.61
N VAL A 421 -22.63 -2.23 48.12
CA VAL A 421 -22.24 -1.91 49.51
C VAL A 421 -21.82 -0.44 49.67
N LEU A 422 -21.51 0.27 48.59
CA LEU A 422 -20.98 1.65 48.64
C LEU A 422 -21.93 2.62 47.91
N GLU A 423 -22.81 3.25 48.69
CA GLU A 423 -23.75 4.27 48.22
C GLU A 423 -23.03 5.47 47.55
N GLY A 424 -22.98 5.43 46.21
CA GLY A 424 -23.46 6.55 45.38
C GLY A 424 -22.60 7.80 45.18
N LYS A 425 -21.42 7.99 45.77
CA LYS A 425 -20.64 9.23 45.56
C LYS A 425 -19.67 9.15 44.37
N GLY A 426 -20.09 9.66 43.21
CA GLY A 426 -19.29 9.73 41.99
C GLY A 426 -18.21 10.83 41.99
N LYS A 427 -17.03 10.56 41.41
CA LYS A 427 -15.94 11.55 41.23
C LYS A 427 -16.26 12.56 40.12
N ALA A 428 -15.76 13.79 40.27
CA ALA A 428 -15.86 14.84 39.26
C ALA A 428 -15.17 14.43 37.93
N LYS A 429 -15.79 14.78 36.79
CA LYS A 429 -15.38 14.32 35.45
C LYS A 429 -14.28 15.21 34.86
N LEU A 430 -13.33 14.59 34.16
CA LEU A 430 -12.31 15.32 33.41
C LEU A 430 -12.90 15.97 32.13
N PRO A 431 -12.45 17.18 31.74
CA PRO A 431 -12.99 17.92 30.57
C PRO A 431 -12.96 17.14 29.24
N ARG A 432 -11.96 16.27 29.04
CA ARG A 432 -11.86 15.43 27.83
C ARG A 432 -13.07 14.50 27.66
N TYR A 433 -13.62 13.97 28.76
CA TYR A 433 -14.77 13.08 28.71
C TYR A 433 -16.08 13.82 28.42
N VAL A 434 -16.18 15.08 28.85
CA VAL A 434 -17.32 15.96 28.51
C VAL A 434 -17.37 16.17 26.99
N LYS A 435 -16.24 16.51 26.37
CA LYS A 435 -16.14 16.73 24.92
C LYS A 435 -16.42 15.46 24.11
N LEU A 436 -16.01 14.29 24.61
CA LEU A 436 -16.30 13.00 23.97
C LEU A 436 -17.79 12.65 24.04
N ASN A 437 -18.43 12.86 25.19
CA ASN A 437 -19.85 12.59 25.36
C ASN A 437 -20.69 13.48 24.44
N ALA A 438 -20.36 14.77 24.32
CA ALA A 438 -21.04 15.67 23.39
C ALA A 438 -20.98 15.17 21.92
N ARG A 439 -19.85 14.60 21.50
CA ARG A 439 -19.71 14.00 20.16
C ARG A 439 -20.57 12.75 19.98
N ILE A 440 -20.66 11.91 21.01
CA ILE A 440 -21.47 10.69 20.98
C ILE A 440 -22.95 11.04 20.91
N GLU A 441 -23.41 11.99 21.73
CA GLU A 441 -24.81 12.44 21.71
C GLU A 441 -25.20 13.09 20.38
N ALA A 442 -24.32 13.90 19.78
CA ALA A 442 -24.54 14.44 18.44
C ALA A 442 -24.66 13.34 17.36
N ALA A 443 -23.92 12.23 17.50
CA ALA A 443 -24.02 11.10 16.58
C ALA A 443 -25.31 10.29 16.79
N LYS A 444 -25.75 10.10 18.05
CA LYS A 444 -27.03 9.44 18.36
C LYS A 444 -28.22 10.23 17.79
N ALA A 445 -28.23 11.56 17.95
CA ALA A 445 -29.29 12.42 17.45
C ALA A 445 -29.47 12.29 15.93
N ARG A 446 -28.36 12.32 15.18
CA ARG A 446 -28.40 12.12 13.71
C ARG A 446 -28.88 10.74 13.31
N LEU A 447 -28.53 9.69 14.06
CA LEU A 447 -29.04 8.35 13.78
C LEU A 447 -30.55 8.27 13.95
N LEU A 448 -31.07 8.84 15.05
CA LEU A 448 -32.51 8.87 15.29
C LEU A 448 -33.25 9.65 14.20
N GLU A 449 -32.68 10.76 13.76
CA GLU A 449 -33.19 11.56 12.64
C GLU A 449 -33.19 10.77 11.32
N ASP A 450 -32.09 10.10 10.97
CA ASP A 450 -32.00 9.26 9.77
C ASP A 450 -32.97 8.06 9.81
N LEU A 451 -33.13 7.42 10.97
CA LEU A 451 -34.08 6.32 11.15
C LEU A 451 -35.53 6.82 11.01
N HIS A 452 -35.84 7.99 11.58
CA HIS A 452 -37.16 8.60 11.47
C HIS A 452 -37.47 9.02 10.02
N ASN A 453 -36.50 9.65 9.34
CA ASN A 453 -36.62 10.04 7.94
C ASN A 453 -36.80 8.80 7.05
N ARG A 454 -36.07 7.71 7.29
CA ARG A 454 -36.19 6.48 6.50
C ARG A 454 -37.45 5.67 6.81
N GLN A 455 -37.98 5.72 8.03
CA GLN A 455 -39.32 5.19 8.32
C GLN A 455 -40.41 5.96 7.57
N ARG A 456 -40.27 7.29 7.43
CA ARG A 456 -41.14 8.09 6.56
C ARG A 456 -40.99 7.70 5.09
N PHE A 457 -39.76 7.47 4.61
CA PHE A 457 -39.53 7.03 3.23
C PHE A 457 -39.95 5.57 2.96
N SER A 458 -39.87 4.65 3.92
CA SER A 458 -40.35 3.26 3.72
C SER A 458 -41.88 3.16 3.69
N ILE A 459 -42.59 4.16 4.23
CA ILE A 459 -44.04 4.30 4.06
C ILE A 459 -44.37 4.85 2.66
N MET A 460 -43.47 5.62 2.04
CA MET A 460 -43.64 6.17 0.69
C MET A 460 -43.10 5.26 -0.43
N GLU A 461 -42.15 4.38 -0.14
CA GLU A 461 -41.42 3.62 -1.16
C GLU A 461 -41.52 2.11 -0.89
N ASN A 462 -42.65 1.53 -1.26
CA ASN A 462 -42.91 0.09 -1.17
C ASN A 462 -42.17 -0.74 -2.24
N THR A 463 -41.05 -0.23 -2.78
CA THR A 463 -40.28 -0.89 -3.85
C THR A 463 -38.78 -0.57 -3.75
N SER A 464 -38.07 -1.15 -2.80
CA SER A 464 -36.60 -1.28 -2.91
C SER A 464 -36.05 -2.36 -1.97
N ASN A 465 -35.57 -3.47 -2.55
CA ASN A 465 -35.03 -4.68 -1.92
C ASN A 465 -33.69 -4.46 -1.17
N LYS A 466 -33.59 -3.48 -0.28
CA LYS A 466 -32.42 -3.37 0.62
C LYS A 466 -32.72 -4.08 1.93
N THR A 467 -32.05 -5.22 2.15
CA THR A 467 -32.17 -5.95 3.42
C THR A 467 -31.63 -5.12 4.59
N PRO A 468 -32.21 -5.23 5.79
CA PRO A 468 -31.75 -4.53 7.00
C PRO A 468 -30.26 -4.72 7.30
N ALA A 469 -29.69 -5.85 6.88
CA ALA A 469 -28.27 -6.17 7.03
C ALA A 469 -27.34 -5.21 6.28
N THR A 470 -27.73 -4.77 5.09
CA THR A 470 -26.95 -3.83 4.28
C THR A 470 -26.92 -2.44 4.92
N ILE A 471 -28.06 -2.02 5.46
CA ILE A 471 -28.26 -0.71 6.11
C ILE A 471 -27.44 -0.62 7.40
N ILE A 472 -27.45 -1.69 8.21
CA ILE A 472 -26.68 -1.75 9.46
C ILE A 472 -25.17 -1.77 9.20
N GLY A 473 -24.74 -2.43 8.12
CA GLY A 473 -23.32 -2.46 7.71
C GLY A 473 -22.79 -1.09 7.27
N GLU A 474 -23.60 -0.30 6.58
CA GLU A 474 -23.24 1.08 6.18
C GLU A 474 -23.13 2.01 7.41
N TYR A 475 -24.05 1.89 8.37
CA TYR A 475 -24.05 2.69 9.59
C TYR A 475 -22.84 2.43 10.50
N LEU A 476 -22.48 1.16 10.74
CA LEU A 476 -21.31 0.80 11.54
C LEU A 476 -19.99 1.29 10.90
N CYS A 477 -19.96 1.41 9.57
CA CYS A 477 -18.84 1.98 8.84
C CYS A 477 -18.72 3.51 9.05
N TYR A 478 -19.85 4.21 9.09
CA TYR A 478 -19.92 5.66 9.30
C TYR A 478 -19.58 6.08 10.74
N VAL A 479 -20.09 5.36 11.75
CA VAL A 479 -19.77 5.60 13.17
C VAL A 479 -18.29 5.39 13.46
N SER A 480 -17.67 4.38 12.84
CA SER A 480 -16.23 4.12 12.96
C SER A 480 -15.39 5.29 12.41
N TRP A 481 -15.81 5.85 11.28
CA TRP A 481 -15.18 7.02 10.65
C TRP A 481 -15.31 8.29 11.50
N LEU A 482 -16.49 8.58 12.05
CA LEU A 482 -16.76 9.76 12.90
C LEU A 482 -15.98 9.77 14.22
N LEU A 483 -15.69 8.60 14.78
CA LEU A 483 -14.96 8.46 16.03
C LEU A 483 -13.43 8.51 15.85
N GLY A 484 -12.93 8.70 14.62
CA GLY A 484 -11.51 8.80 14.30
C GLY A 484 -10.75 7.49 14.51
N PHE A 485 -11.41 6.34 14.26
CA PHE A 485 -10.83 5.00 14.46
C PHE A 485 -10.40 4.33 13.15
#